data_AF-A0A1H9XBG2-F1
#
_entry.id   AF-A0A1H9XBG2-F1
#
_cell.length_a   1.000
_cell.length_b   1.000
_cell.length_c   1.000
_cell.angle_alpha   90.00
_cell.angle_beta   90.00
_cell.angle_gamma   90.00
#
_symmetry.space_group_name_H-M   'P 1'
#
loop_
_entity.id
_entity.type
_entity.pdbx_description
1 polymer ?
#
loop_
_entity_poly.entity_id
_entity_poly.type
_entity_poly.pdbx_seq_one_letter_code
_entity_poly.pdbx_strand_id
1 'polypeptide(L)'
;MSCRKIADEIAARSDCDPISHTSVRAALSDPKLPKLSHVMAIALVLTSSTRGQQLYLGLDDFDRLWQEARTADDEVFTSGDPGIDAAARTTQSLHTQRLALMEQQKAAQREFIRRAAALLNSRPPDWWRLLEAYDQVMSWNFRGFSDWRELIGHDRRTLLRFAQTTPRNTDGMWRGDTGWDRLDSSVLPARGIHVAYALFDGAGKPVHVGMTYHFRTHVKRLHNGGLTWTTWQAWLCGDREEALAKRREMAARYGYR
;
A
#
# COMPACT_ATOMS: atom_id res chain seq x y z
N MET A 1 1.69 -34.33 10.37
CA MET A 1 1.72 -34.14 11.83
C MET A 1 0.65 -35.05 12.45
N SER A 2 0.91 -35.83 13.49
CA SER A 2 -0.15 -36.72 14.03
C SER A 2 -1.25 -35.89 14.72
N CYS A 3 -2.51 -36.33 14.66
CA CYS A 3 -3.63 -35.64 15.34
C CYS A 3 -3.35 -35.46 16.84
N ARG A 4 -2.62 -36.41 17.45
CA ARG A 4 -2.10 -36.33 18.82
C ARG A 4 -1.21 -35.10 19.03
N LYS A 5 -0.26 -34.83 18.12
CA LYS A 5 0.63 -33.67 18.22
C LYS A 5 -0.10 -32.33 18.06
N ILE A 6 -1.12 -32.26 17.20
CA ILE A 6 -1.98 -31.08 17.06
C ILE A 6 -2.80 -30.83 18.33
N ALA A 7 -3.39 -31.89 18.90
CA ALA A 7 -4.13 -31.80 20.15
C ALA A 7 -3.23 -31.40 21.33
N ASP A 8 -2.02 -31.93 21.41
CA ASP A 8 -1.04 -31.59 22.45
C ASP A 8 -0.55 -30.12 22.31
N GLU A 9 -0.37 -29.61 21.08
CA GLU A 9 -0.02 -28.20 20.83
C GLU A 9 -1.15 -27.21 21.16
N ILE A 10 -2.41 -27.60 20.93
CA ILE A 10 -3.59 -26.80 21.33
C ILE A 10 -3.75 -26.83 22.86
N ALA A 11 -3.56 -27.98 23.49
CA ALA A 11 -3.67 -28.16 24.95
C ALA A 11 -2.57 -27.42 25.74
N ALA A 12 -1.42 -27.16 25.13
CA ALA A 12 -0.33 -26.41 25.75
C ALA A 12 -0.56 -24.88 25.83
N ARG A 13 -1.64 -24.36 25.22
CA ARG A 13 -1.99 -22.94 25.26
C ARG A 13 -2.91 -22.65 26.45
N SER A 14 -2.39 -21.92 27.43
CA SER A 14 -3.00 -21.62 28.75
C SER A 14 -4.24 -20.73 28.73
N ASP A 15 -4.65 -20.25 27.56
CA ASP A 15 -5.53 -19.08 27.42
C ASP A 15 -6.91 -19.44 26.84
N CYS A 16 -7.20 -20.74 26.64
CA CYS A 16 -8.49 -21.20 26.11
C CYS A 16 -9.43 -21.62 27.25
N ASP A 17 -10.60 -20.98 27.37
CA ASP A 17 -11.69 -21.46 28.23
C ASP A 17 -12.19 -22.84 27.76
N PRO A 18 -12.55 -23.74 28.69
CA PRO A 18 -12.65 -25.15 28.39
C PRO A 18 -13.99 -25.48 27.72
N ILE A 19 -13.96 -25.66 26.41
CA ILE A 19 -14.73 -26.78 25.86
C ILE A 19 -14.14 -28.01 26.52
N SER A 20 -14.97 -28.77 27.26
CA SER A 20 -14.59 -29.99 27.99
C SER A 20 -13.42 -30.68 27.28
N HIS A 21 -12.22 -30.52 27.84
CA HIS A 21 -10.97 -31.02 27.27
C HIS A 21 -11.08 -32.53 27.02
N THR A 22 -11.92 -33.20 27.81
CA THR A 22 -12.34 -34.60 27.69
C THR A 22 -13.15 -34.88 26.43
N SER A 23 -14.05 -33.99 26.01
CA SER A 23 -14.91 -34.17 24.83
C SER A 23 -14.14 -33.94 23.53
N VAL A 24 -13.28 -32.91 23.48
CA VAL A 24 -12.39 -32.68 22.32
C VAL A 24 -11.35 -33.80 22.25
N ARG A 25 -10.72 -34.18 23.38
CA ARG A 25 -9.75 -35.28 23.39
C ARG A 25 -10.40 -36.63 23.06
N ALA A 26 -11.62 -36.92 23.52
CA ALA A 26 -12.33 -38.15 23.17
C ALA A 26 -12.69 -38.18 21.67
N ALA A 27 -13.18 -37.07 21.12
CA ALA A 27 -13.44 -36.95 19.68
C ALA A 27 -12.15 -37.00 18.84
N LEU A 28 -11.04 -36.46 19.36
CA LEU A 28 -9.74 -36.45 18.67
C LEU A 28 -8.90 -37.73 18.86
N SER A 29 -9.31 -38.61 19.77
CA SER A 29 -8.60 -39.87 20.09
C SER A 29 -9.40 -41.10 19.69
N ASP A 30 -10.60 -40.95 19.13
CA ASP A 30 -11.36 -42.06 18.57
C ASP A 30 -10.73 -42.51 17.25
N PRO A 31 -10.10 -43.70 17.20
CA PRO A 31 -9.46 -44.20 15.98
C PRO A 31 -10.46 -44.51 14.87
N LYS A 32 -11.77 -44.51 15.17
CA LYS A 32 -12.86 -44.71 14.20
C LYS A 32 -13.36 -43.40 13.60
N LEU A 33 -13.01 -42.24 14.18
CA LEU A 33 -13.41 -40.94 13.63
C LEU A 33 -12.44 -40.52 12.51
N PRO A 34 -12.95 -40.20 11.30
CA PRO A 34 -12.10 -39.75 10.21
C PRO A 34 -11.42 -38.41 10.54
N LYS A 35 -10.26 -38.17 9.92
CA LYS A 35 -9.42 -37.00 10.20
C LYS A 35 -10.12 -35.68 9.85
N LEU A 36 -11.04 -35.69 8.90
CA LEU A 36 -11.83 -34.51 8.54
C LEU A 36 -12.76 -34.06 9.68
N SER A 37 -13.34 -35.00 10.43
CA SER A 37 -14.17 -34.75 11.62
C SER A 37 -13.36 -34.10 12.74
N HIS A 38 -12.07 -34.41 12.85
CA HIS A 38 -11.17 -33.78 13.80
C HIS A 38 -10.92 -32.31 13.43
N VAL A 39 -10.74 -32.01 12.15
CA VAL A 39 -10.58 -30.62 11.67
C VAL A 39 -11.87 -29.82 11.81
N MET A 40 -13.04 -30.42 11.51
CA MET A 40 -14.32 -29.77 11.75
C MET A 40 -14.60 -29.56 13.23
N ALA A 41 -14.26 -30.51 14.11
CA ALA A 41 -14.36 -30.33 15.55
C ALA A 41 -13.46 -29.18 16.05
N ILE A 42 -12.22 -29.07 15.52
CA ILE A 42 -11.33 -27.94 15.79
C ILE A 42 -11.92 -26.62 15.26
N ALA A 43 -12.51 -26.60 14.07
CA ALA A 43 -13.19 -25.44 13.50
C ALA A 43 -14.39 -24.99 14.34
N LEU A 44 -15.20 -25.95 14.80
CA LEU A 44 -16.37 -25.71 15.65
C LEU A 44 -15.95 -25.19 17.03
N VAL A 45 -14.87 -25.75 17.59
CA VAL A 45 -14.26 -25.33 18.87
C VAL A 45 -13.71 -23.90 18.79
N LEU A 46 -13.03 -23.56 17.70
CA LEU A 46 -12.45 -22.23 17.49
C LEU A 46 -13.50 -21.15 17.20
N THR A 47 -14.62 -21.51 16.55
CA THR A 47 -15.72 -20.58 16.28
C THR A 47 -16.65 -20.39 17.48
N SER A 48 -16.84 -21.42 18.32
CA SER A 48 -17.68 -21.31 19.52
C SER A 48 -16.99 -20.66 20.73
N SER A 49 -15.66 -20.59 20.76
CA SER A 49 -14.86 -19.90 21.79
C SER A 49 -14.68 -18.39 21.54
N THR A 50 -15.73 -17.71 21.06
CA THR A 50 -15.69 -16.25 20.81
C THR A 50 -16.61 -15.49 21.77
N ARG A 51 -16.24 -15.51 23.06
CA ARG A 51 -16.48 -14.37 23.96
C ARG A 51 -15.13 -13.79 24.39
N GLY A 52 -14.56 -12.93 23.55
CA GLY A 52 -13.66 -11.87 24.02
C GLY A 52 -12.17 -11.97 23.71
N GLN A 53 -11.64 -13.07 23.17
CA GLN A 53 -10.25 -13.12 22.69
C GLN A 53 -10.18 -13.63 21.26
N GLN A 54 -9.70 -12.78 20.35
CA GLN A 54 -9.38 -13.14 18.98
C GLN A 54 -8.23 -14.16 18.97
N LEU A 55 -8.58 -15.45 18.98
CA LEU A 55 -7.66 -16.50 18.57
C LEU A 55 -7.35 -16.30 17.07
N TYR A 56 -6.28 -15.55 16.78
CA TYR A 56 -5.63 -15.51 15.48
C TYR A 56 -4.93 -16.85 15.22
N LEU A 57 -5.70 -17.92 15.07
CA LEU A 57 -5.33 -18.86 14.01
C LEU A 57 -5.67 -18.10 12.74
N GLY A 58 -4.64 -17.58 12.06
CA GLY A 58 -4.84 -16.90 10.78
C GLY A 58 -5.67 -17.81 9.89
N LEU A 59 -6.62 -17.24 9.15
CA LEU A 59 -7.42 -17.98 8.18
C LEU A 59 -6.54 -18.87 7.26
N ASP A 60 -5.31 -18.42 7.00
CA ASP A 60 -4.26 -19.16 6.29
C ASP A 60 -3.87 -20.51 6.97
N ASP A 61 -3.78 -20.57 8.30
CA ASP A 61 -3.46 -21.80 9.04
C ASP A 61 -4.63 -22.79 9.05
N PHE A 62 -5.85 -22.28 9.18
CA PHE A 62 -7.05 -23.10 9.04
C PHE A 62 -7.13 -23.70 7.64
N ASP A 63 -6.96 -22.88 6.60
CA ASP A 63 -6.99 -23.32 5.21
C ASP A 63 -5.88 -24.35 4.93
N ARG A 64 -4.67 -24.17 5.49
CA ARG A 64 -3.58 -25.16 5.39
C ARG A 64 -3.96 -26.49 6.03
N LEU A 65 -4.42 -26.48 7.28
CA LEU A 65 -4.79 -27.70 8.01
C LEU A 65 -5.98 -28.43 7.35
N TRP A 66 -6.94 -27.67 6.81
CA TRP A 66 -8.05 -28.20 6.04
C TRP A 66 -7.57 -28.92 4.76
N GLN A 67 -6.66 -28.30 4.01
CA GLN A 67 -6.09 -28.92 2.81
C GLN A 67 -5.26 -30.16 3.13
N GLU A 68 -4.40 -30.11 4.17
CA GLU A 68 -3.61 -31.26 4.63
C GLU A 68 -4.51 -32.46 5.00
N ALA A 69 -5.60 -32.22 5.73
CA ALA A 69 -6.55 -33.25 6.09
C ALA A 69 -7.28 -33.83 4.87
N ARG A 70 -7.62 -32.99 3.88
CA ARG A 70 -8.28 -33.42 2.64
C ARG A 70 -7.36 -34.26 1.75
N THR A 71 -6.08 -33.92 1.66
CA THR A 71 -5.10 -34.72 0.89
C THR A 71 -4.72 -36.03 1.57
N ALA A 72 -4.99 -36.15 2.87
CA ALA A 72 -4.68 -37.35 3.64
C ALA A 72 -5.81 -38.40 3.65
N ASP A 73 -7.02 -38.02 3.22
CA ASP A 73 -8.18 -38.90 3.09
C ASP A 73 -8.71 -38.80 1.64
N ASP A 74 -8.28 -39.72 0.76
CA ASP A 74 -8.82 -39.85 -0.60
C ASP A 74 -10.26 -40.43 -0.63
N GLU A 75 -10.78 -40.83 0.54
CA GLU A 75 -12.16 -41.29 0.69
C GLU A 75 -13.09 -40.13 0.99
N VAL A 76 -14.08 -39.92 0.11
CA VAL A 76 -15.17 -38.96 0.31
C VAL A 76 -15.92 -39.36 1.57
N PHE A 77 -15.72 -38.63 2.67
CA PHE A 77 -16.47 -38.82 3.90
C PHE A 77 -17.97 -38.69 3.61
N THR A 78 -18.71 -39.77 3.85
CA THR A 78 -20.17 -39.76 3.88
C THR A 78 -20.58 -40.10 5.31
N SER A 79 -21.37 -39.23 5.91
CA SER A 79 -21.87 -39.41 7.28
C SER A 79 -22.99 -40.45 7.35
N GLY A 80 -23.57 -40.81 6.19
CA GLY A 80 -24.78 -41.63 6.09
C GLY A 80 -26.07 -40.85 6.35
N ASP A 81 -25.97 -39.61 6.84
CA ASP A 81 -27.09 -38.68 6.99
C ASP A 81 -27.15 -37.75 5.76
N PRO A 82 -28.23 -37.80 4.95
CA PRO A 82 -28.36 -36.98 3.75
C PRO A 82 -28.26 -35.46 3.99
N GLY A 83 -28.69 -34.99 5.16
CA GLY A 83 -28.65 -33.58 5.54
C GLY A 83 -27.23 -33.13 5.88
N ILE A 84 -26.49 -33.94 6.63
CA ILE A 84 -25.07 -33.66 6.96
C ILE A 84 -24.23 -33.70 5.68
N ASP A 85 -24.45 -34.68 4.81
CA ASP A 85 -23.72 -34.79 3.54
C ASP A 85 -24.03 -33.61 2.59
N ALA A 86 -25.26 -33.09 2.59
CA ALA A 86 -25.63 -31.89 1.84
C ALA A 86 -24.96 -30.62 2.39
N ALA A 87 -24.89 -30.47 3.72
CA ALA A 87 -24.19 -29.37 4.37
C ALA A 87 -22.68 -29.42 4.12
N ALA A 88 -22.08 -30.62 4.12
CA ALA A 88 -20.66 -30.82 3.80
C ALA A 88 -20.35 -30.40 2.34
N ARG A 89 -21.17 -30.84 1.37
CA ARG A 89 -21.04 -30.41 -0.04
C ARG A 89 -21.19 -28.90 -0.21
N THR A 90 -22.13 -28.28 0.52
CA THR A 90 -22.34 -26.83 0.48
C THR A 90 -21.12 -26.09 1.03
N THR A 91 -20.61 -26.51 2.18
CA THR A 91 -19.38 -25.94 2.79
C THR A 91 -18.18 -26.07 1.86
N GLN A 92 -18.02 -27.23 1.23
CA GLN A 92 -16.96 -27.46 0.25
C GLN A 92 -17.09 -26.53 -0.95
N SER A 93 -18.30 -26.38 -1.50
CA SER A 93 -18.57 -25.45 -2.60
C SER A 93 -18.22 -24.01 -2.21
N LEU A 94 -18.64 -23.55 -1.04
CA LEU A 94 -18.33 -22.22 -0.51
C LEU A 94 -16.83 -22.01 -0.31
N HIS A 95 -16.11 -23.02 0.20
CA HIS A 95 -14.66 -22.96 0.34
C HIS A 95 -13.97 -22.84 -1.03
N THR A 96 -14.37 -23.66 -2.01
CA THR A 96 -13.84 -23.55 -3.38
C THR A 96 -14.12 -22.18 -4.00
N GLN A 97 -15.33 -21.64 -3.84
CA GLN A 97 -15.68 -20.29 -4.30
C GLN A 97 -14.82 -19.22 -3.62
N ARG A 98 -14.61 -19.34 -2.31
CA ARG A 98 -13.75 -18.44 -1.55
C ARG A 98 -12.31 -18.46 -2.06
N LEU A 99 -11.73 -19.63 -2.29
CA LEU A 99 -10.37 -19.75 -2.85
C LEU A 99 -10.28 -19.10 -4.24
N ALA A 100 -11.27 -19.33 -5.10
CA ALA A 100 -11.32 -18.71 -6.42
C ALA A 100 -11.39 -17.18 -6.34
N LEU A 101 -12.21 -16.63 -5.44
CA LEU A 101 -12.29 -15.18 -5.19
C LEU A 101 -10.98 -14.61 -4.65
N MET A 102 -10.31 -15.32 -3.74
CA MET A 102 -9.00 -14.90 -3.21
C MET A 102 -7.93 -14.85 -4.30
N GLU A 103 -7.89 -15.84 -5.20
CA GLU A 103 -6.97 -15.84 -6.34
C GLU A 103 -7.29 -14.71 -7.34
N GLN A 104 -8.57 -14.47 -7.63
CA GLN A 104 -8.99 -13.32 -8.45
C GLN A 104 -8.58 -11.99 -7.81
N GLN A 105 -8.74 -11.84 -6.49
CA GLN A 105 -8.32 -10.66 -5.76
C GLN A 105 -6.80 -10.46 -5.85
N LYS A 106 -5.99 -11.51 -5.63
CA LYS A 106 -4.53 -11.44 -5.77
C LYS A 106 -4.12 -11.03 -7.19
N ALA A 107 -4.75 -11.60 -8.21
CA ALA A 107 -4.48 -11.26 -9.61
C ALA A 107 -4.81 -9.79 -9.90
N ALA A 108 -5.95 -9.28 -9.42
CA ALA A 108 -6.35 -7.89 -9.57
C ALA A 108 -5.39 -6.92 -8.85
N GLN A 109 -4.92 -7.28 -7.65
CA GLN A 109 -3.92 -6.49 -6.91
C GLN A 109 -2.58 -6.43 -7.66
N ARG A 110 -2.10 -7.57 -8.17
CA ARG A 110 -0.86 -7.61 -8.96
C ARG A 110 -0.99 -6.82 -10.27
N GLU A 111 -2.15 -6.88 -10.93
CA GLU A 111 -2.47 -6.02 -12.07
C GLU A 111 -2.40 -4.53 -11.71
N PHE A 112 -2.99 -4.13 -10.58
CA PHE A 112 -2.92 -2.76 -10.10
C PHE A 112 -1.47 -2.31 -9.87
N ILE A 113 -0.65 -3.12 -9.19
CA ILE A 113 0.76 -2.79 -8.92
C ILE A 113 1.55 -2.70 -10.24
N ARG A 114 1.28 -3.58 -11.21
CA ARG A 114 1.92 -3.50 -12.54
C ARG A 114 1.55 -2.21 -13.28
N ARG A 115 0.29 -1.77 -13.19
CA ARG A 115 -0.15 -0.49 -13.76
C ARG A 115 0.49 0.69 -13.03
N ALA A 116 0.64 0.61 -11.71
CA ALA A 116 1.36 1.62 -10.94
C ALA A 116 2.84 1.67 -11.37
N ALA A 117 3.50 0.53 -11.58
CA ALA A 117 4.87 0.48 -12.09
C ALA A 117 5.03 1.14 -13.48
N ALA A 118 3.99 1.13 -14.33
CA ALA A 118 4.03 1.87 -15.60
C ALA A 118 4.17 3.40 -15.41
N LEU A 119 3.74 3.95 -14.26
CA LEU A 119 3.93 5.37 -13.92
C LEU A 119 5.39 5.73 -13.65
N LEU A 120 6.24 4.76 -13.27
CA LEU A 120 7.70 5.00 -13.16
C LEU A 120 8.34 5.18 -14.53
N ASN A 121 7.76 4.57 -15.57
CA ASN A 121 8.30 4.60 -16.93
C ASN A 121 7.82 5.82 -17.73
N SER A 122 6.90 6.63 -17.19
CA SER A 122 6.54 7.91 -17.83
C SER A 122 7.73 8.87 -17.75
N ARG A 123 7.85 9.78 -18.73
CA ARG A 123 8.90 10.81 -18.77
C ARG A 123 8.25 12.19 -18.69
N PRO A 124 8.29 12.89 -17.53
CA PRO A 124 8.84 12.44 -16.24
C PRO A 124 7.94 11.42 -15.50
N PRO A 125 8.46 10.70 -14.49
CA PRO A 125 7.65 9.81 -13.66
C PRO A 125 6.58 10.58 -12.85
N ASP A 126 5.37 10.04 -12.76
CA ASP A 126 4.30 10.62 -11.94
C ASP A 126 4.39 10.15 -10.48
N TRP A 127 5.27 10.80 -9.73
CA TRP A 127 5.55 10.47 -8.34
C TRP A 127 4.37 10.66 -7.39
N TRP A 128 3.45 11.57 -7.71
CA TRP A 128 2.25 11.79 -6.89
C TRP A 128 1.28 10.61 -7.02
N ARG A 129 0.99 10.19 -8.26
CA ARG A 129 0.14 9.00 -8.49
C ARG A 129 0.78 7.72 -7.97
N LEU A 130 2.11 7.61 -8.02
CA LEU A 130 2.82 6.49 -7.40
C LEU A 130 2.66 6.47 -5.87
N LEU A 131 2.72 7.63 -5.21
CA LEU A 131 2.49 7.72 -3.77
C LEU A 131 1.05 7.36 -3.40
N GLU A 132 0.07 7.83 -4.18
CA GLU A 132 -1.34 7.46 -4.01
C GLU A 132 -1.56 5.95 -4.20
N ALA A 133 -0.96 5.37 -5.24
CA ALA A 133 -1.01 3.93 -5.49
C ALA A 133 -0.37 3.13 -4.34
N TYR A 134 0.72 3.63 -3.74
CA TYR A 134 1.33 3.03 -2.56
C TYR A 134 0.35 3.01 -1.38
N ASP A 135 -0.21 4.17 -1.06
CA ASP A 135 -1.14 4.32 0.07
C ASP A 135 -2.39 3.44 -0.13
N GLN A 136 -2.87 3.31 -1.38
CA GLN A 136 -3.94 2.38 -1.74
C GLN A 136 -3.56 0.92 -1.50
N VAL A 137 -2.37 0.47 -1.93
CA VAL A 137 -1.91 -0.91 -1.72
C VAL A 137 -1.78 -1.23 -0.23
N MET A 138 -1.27 -0.29 0.56
CA MET A 138 -1.14 -0.46 2.01
C MET A 138 -2.49 -0.52 2.72
N SER A 139 -3.52 0.15 2.19
CA SER A 139 -4.88 0.11 2.75
C SER A 139 -5.54 -1.28 2.65
N TRP A 140 -5.08 -2.14 1.74
CA TRP A 140 -5.66 -3.48 1.54
C TRP A 140 -5.30 -4.49 2.63
N ASN A 141 -4.46 -4.10 3.60
CA ASN A 141 -4.13 -4.87 4.81
C ASN A 141 -3.64 -6.31 4.52
N PHE A 142 -3.06 -6.55 3.35
CA PHE A 142 -2.66 -7.86 2.83
C PHE A 142 -1.25 -7.83 2.24
N ARG A 143 -0.72 -9.00 1.87
CA ARG A 143 0.63 -9.28 1.32
C ARG A 143 1.09 -8.43 0.11
N GLY A 144 0.31 -7.46 -0.38
CA GLY A 144 0.63 -6.63 -1.56
C GLY A 144 1.95 -5.83 -1.47
N PHE A 145 2.50 -5.66 -0.26
CA PHE A 145 3.79 -4.98 -0.07
C PHE A 145 4.99 -5.74 -0.67
N SER A 146 4.97 -7.08 -0.74
CA SER A 146 6.06 -7.85 -1.37
C SER A 146 6.14 -7.54 -2.86
N ASP A 147 5.00 -7.63 -3.56
CA ASP A 147 4.90 -7.37 -5.00
C ASP A 147 5.21 -5.90 -5.32
N TRP A 148 4.84 -4.96 -4.43
CA TRP A 148 5.23 -3.56 -4.56
C TRP A 148 6.75 -3.39 -4.55
N ARG A 149 7.43 -3.97 -3.56
CA ARG A 149 8.88 -3.84 -3.43
C ARG A 149 9.62 -4.44 -4.63
N GLU A 150 9.14 -5.57 -5.13
CA GLU A 150 9.73 -6.25 -6.29
C GLU A 150 9.60 -5.42 -7.58
N LEU A 151 8.43 -4.84 -7.84
CA LEU A 151 8.15 -4.15 -9.11
C LEU A 151 8.55 -2.67 -9.13
N ILE A 152 8.42 -1.96 -8.00
CA ILE A 152 8.60 -0.50 -7.93
C ILE A 152 9.88 -0.12 -7.18
N GLY A 153 10.36 -0.94 -6.24
CA GLY A 153 11.66 -0.74 -5.57
C GLY A 153 11.75 0.51 -4.67
N HIS A 154 10.64 1.22 -4.44
CA HIS A 154 10.61 2.43 -3.62
C HIS A 154 9.64 2.29 -2.45
N ASP A 155 10.09 2.68 -1.26
CA ASP A 155 9.24 2.77 -0.07
C ASP A 155 8.45 4.09 -0.03
N ARG A 156 7.50 4.18 0.90
CA ARG A 156 6.67 5.38 1.07
C ARG A 156 7.49 6.66 1.22
N ARG A 157 8.55 6.60 2.03
CA ARG A 157 9.39 7.76 2.35
C ARG A 157 10.10 8.28 1.10
N THR A 158 10.61 7.37 0.28
CA THR A 158 11.28 7.67 -0.98
C THR A 158 10.30 8.26 -1.99
N LEU A 159 9.12 7.65 -2.14
CA LEU A 159 8.06 8.15 -3.01
C LEU A 159 7.59 9.54 -2.58
N LEU A 160 7.34 9.72 -1.28
CA LEU A 160 6.94 11.01 -0.72
C LEU A 160 8.00 12.08 -1.00
N ARG A 161 9.28 11.75 -0.81
CA ARG A 161 10.38 12.66 -1.14
C ARG A 161 10.35 13.04 -2.62
N PHE A 162 10.23 12.07 -3.54
CA PHE A 162 10.18 12.37 -4.97
C PHE A 162 8.94 13.18 -5.37
N ALA A 163 7.78 12.84 -4.82
CA ALA A 163 6.53 13.56 -5.02
C ALA A 163 6.63 15.02 -4.55
N GLN A 164 7.15 15.25 -3.34
CA GLN A 164 7.39 16.59 -2.81
C GLN A 164 8.40 17.41 -3.62
N THR A 165 9.26 16.74 -4.41
CA THR A 165 10.20 17.41 -5.32
C THR A 165 9.68 17.53 -6.75
N THR A 166 8.42 17.16 -7.01
CA THR A 166 7.80 17.19 -8.34
C THR A 166 6.64 18.18 -8.34
N PRO A 167 6.49 18.99 -9.40
CA PRO A 167 5.34 19.89 -9.52
C PRO A 167 4.04 19.09 -9.44
N ARG A 168 3.06 19.59 -8.68
CA ARG A 168 1.72 18.97 -8.60
C ARG A 168 0.84 19.27 -9.82
N ASN A 169 1.13 20.34 -10.53
CA ASN A 169 0.30 20.80 -11.63
C ASN A 169 0.68 20.10 -12.93
N THR A 170 -0.31 19.89 -13.80
CA THR A 170 -0.16 19.33 -15.16
C THR A 170 0.84 20.11 -16.01
N ASP A 171 1.01 21.41 -15.72
CA ASP A 171 1.87 22.30 -16.48
C ASP A 171 3.37 22.14 -16.11
N GLY A 172 3.71 21.21 -15.21
CA GLY A 172 5.10 20.97 -14.80
C GLY A 172 5.72 22.13 -14.03
N MET A 173 4.88 22.98 -13.42
CA MET A 173 5.29 24.22 -12.77
C MET A 173 4.97 24.20 -11.27
N TRP A 174 5.96 24.55 -10.45
CA TRP A 174 5.71 24.90 -9.07
C TRP A 174 5.16 26.31 -8.99
N ARG A 175 4.11 26.49 -8.20
CA ARG A 175 3.56 27.81 -7.88
C ARG A 175 3.29 27.88 -6.40
N GLY A 176 3.42 29.08 -5.85
CA GLY A 176 3.02 29.35 -4.49
C GLY A 176 2.62 30.81 -4.35
N ASP A 177 1.61 31.01 -3.53
CA ASP A 177 1.21 32.33 -3.09
C ASP A 177 1.92 32.63 -1.78
N THR A 178 2.04 33.92 -1.46
CA THR A 178 2.30 34.48 -0.12
C THR A 178 3.73 34.62 0.40
N GLY A 179 4.63 35.21 -0.41
CA GLY A 179 5.92 35.73 0.08
C GLY A 179 6.85 34.66 0.70
N TRP A 180 7.85 35.08 1.47
CA TRP A 180 8.81 34.15 2.10
C TRP A 180 8.20 33.31 3.23
N ASP A 181 7.39 33.92 4.10
CA ASP A 181 6.92 33.29 5.36
C ASP A 181 6.06 32.03 5.14
N ARG A 182 5.47 31.90 3.95
CA ARG A 182 4.67 30.72 3.55
C ARG A 182 5.31 29.92 2.43
N LEU A 183 6.54 30.25 2.05
CA LEU A 183 7.32 29.43 1.12
C LEU A 183 7.52 28.01 1.69
N ASP A 184 7.73 27.91 3.00
CA ASP A 184 7.99 26.65 3.69
C ASP A 184 6.76 25.72 3.82
N SER A 185 5.54 26.23 3.62
CA SER A 185 4.32 25.40 3.56
C SER A 185 3.97 24.92 2.16
N SER A 186 4.71 25.37 1.14
CA SER A 186 4.47 25.04 -0.26
C SER A 186 5.40 23.92 -0.77
N VAL A 187 4.98 23.25 -1.86
CA VAL A 187 5.82 22.27 -2.57
C VAL A 187 6.89 23.05 -3.34
N LEU A 188 8.16 22.87 -2.97
CA LEU A 188 9.29 23.61 -3.53
C LEU A 188 10.16 22.72 -4.43
N PRO A 189 10.83 23.31 -5.44
CA PRO A 189 11.92 22.63 -6.13
C PRO A 189 12.98 22.11 -5.15
N ALA A 190 13.41 20.87 -5.32
CA ALA A 190 14.45 20.27 -4.50
C ALA A 190 15.81 20.97 -4.70
N ARG A 191 16.70 20.80 -3.73
CA ARG A 191 18.11 21.17 -3.91
C ARG A 191 18.73 20.30 -5.02
N GLY A 192 19.43 20.93 -5.95
CA GLY A 192 20.12 20.28 -7.05
C GLY A 192 19.34 20.26 -8.37
N ILE A 193 18.03 20.56 -8.33
CA ILE A 193 17.20 20.63 -9.54
C ILE A 193 17.35 22.01 -10.18
N HIS A 194 17.71 22.05 -11.45
CA HIS A 194 17.74 23.28 -12.23
C HIS A 194 16.32 23.80 -12.45
N VAL A 195 16.08 25.06 -12.09
CA VAL A 195 14.82 25.74 -12.35
C VAL A 195 15.05 27.14 -12.90
N ALA A 196 14.19 27.54 -13.83
CA ALA A 196 13.91 28.94 -14.10
C ALA A 196 12.72 29.38 -13.24
N TYR A 197 12.70 30.63 -12.78
CA TYR A 197 11.63 31.09 -11.89
C TYR A 197 11.35 32.58 -12.02
N ALA A 198 10.13 32.98 -11.65
CA ALA A 198 9.67 34.35 -11.59
C ALA A 198 8.99 34.62 -10.26
N LEU A 199 9.24 35.81 -9.70
CA LEU A 199 8.56 36.35 -8.53
C LEU A 199 7.70 37.52 -8.99
N PHE A 200 6.48 37.63 -8.49
CA PHE A 200 5.50 38.63 -8.89
C PHE A 200 5.01 39.44 -7.69
N ASP A 201 4.78 40.73 -7.88
CA ASP A 201 4.13 41.59 -6.88
C ASP A 201 2.61 41.32 -6.75
N GLY A 202 1.94 42.10 -5.91
CA GLY A 202 0.49 42.01 -5.70
C GLY A 202 -0.36 42.40 -6.91
N ALA A 203 0.24 43.08 -7.91
CA ALA A 203 -0.41 43.41 -9.18
C ALA A 203 -0.14 42.34 -10.26
N GLY A 204 0.58 41.27 -9.93
CA GLY A 204 0.97 40.22 -10.87
C GLY A 204 2.09 40.63 -11.83
N LYS A 205 2.80 41.74 -11.58
CA LYS A 205 3.94 42.16 -12.39
C LYS A 205 5.21 41.44 -11.91
N PRO A 206 6.09 40.97 -12.83
CA PRO A 206 7.34 40.36 -12.41
C PRO A 206 8.23 41.38 -11.68
N VAL A 207 8.66 41.05 -10.47
CA VAL A 207 9.67 41.82 -9.72
C VAL A 207 11.06 41.20 -9.83
N HIS A 208 11.12 39.90 -10.17
CA HIS A 208 12.38 39.21 -10.38
C HIS A 208 12.21 38.00 -11.29
N VAL A 209 13.14 37.81 -12.23
CA VAL A 209 13.22 36.62 -13.08
C VAL A 209 14.63 36.05 -13.03
N GLY A 210 14.74 34.82 -12.55
CA GLY A 210 16.01 34.18 -12.25
C GLY A 210 16.08 32.72 -12.68
N MET A 211 17.25 32.12 -12.48
CA MET A 211 17.46 30.68 -12.57
C MET A 211 18.39 30.22 -11.45
N THR A 212 18.21 29.00 -10.97
CA THR A 212 19.01 28.45 -9.87
C THR A 212 18.86 26.94 -9.78
N TYR A 213 19.80 26.27 -9.12
CA TYR A 213 19.67 24.88 -8.67
C TYR A 213 19.52 24.77 -7.15
N HIS A 214 19.39 25.92 -6.48
CA HIS A 214 19.23 26.10 -5.03
C HIS A 214 18.07 27.06 -4.75
N PHE A 215 16.87 26.74 -5.27
CA PHE A 215 15.70 27.63 -5.26
C PHE A 215 15.41 28.25 -3.89
N ARG A 216 15.19 27.42 -2.86
CA ARG A 216 14.88 27.89 -1.50
C ARG A 216 15.93 28.86 -0.95
N THR A 217 17.21 28.47 -0.97
CA THR A 217 18.31 29.31 -0.45
C THR A 217 18.43 30.63 -1.20
N HIS A 218 18.20 30.60 -2.52
CA HIS A 218 18.34 31.76 -3.37
C HIS A 218 17.19 32.76 -3.15
N VAL A 219 15.94 32.29 -3.14
CA VAL A 219 14.75 33.11 -2.84
C VAL A 219 14.82 33.68 -1.42
N LYS A 220 15.32 32.92 -0.44
CA LYS A 220 15.60 33.43 0.92
C LYS A 220 16.54 34.62 0.93
N ARG A 221 17.61 34.53 0.13
CA ARG A 221 18.61 35.61 0.03
C ARG A 221 17.99 36.86 -0.57
N LEU A 222 17.14 36.72 -1.58
CA LEU A 222 16.43 37.86 -2.18
C LEU A 222 15.50 38.53 -1.17
N HIS A 223 14.74 37.74 -0.40
CA HIS A 223 13.89 38.27 0.68
C HIS A 223 14.69 39.05 1.72
N ASN A 224 15.77 38.45 2.22
CA ASN A 224 16.66 39.09 3.19
C ASN A 224 17.36 40.35 2.62
N GLY A 225 17.46 40.46 1.29
CA GLY A 225 17.94 41.64 0.58
C GLY A 225 16.88 42.73 0.37
N GLY A 226 15.66 42.55 0.91
CA GLY A 226 14.56 43.50 0.80
C GLY A 226 13.66 43.32 -0.42
N LEU A 227 13.86 42.27 -1.23
CA LEU A 227 12.94 41.98 -2.33
C LEU A 227 11.61 41.47 -1.76
N THR A 228 10.52 42.15 -2.11
CA THR A 228 9.16 41.76 -1.75
C THR A 228 8.45 41.19 -2.98
N TRP A 229 7.65 40.14 -2.76
CA TRP A 229 6.80 39.53 -3.79
C TRP A 229 5.57 38.90 -3.12
N THR A 230 4.50 38.75 -3.89
CA THR A 230 3.24 38.15 -3.45
C THR A 230 3.10 36.72 -3.95
N THR A 231 3.46 36.43 -5.20
CA THR A 231 3.36 35.08 -5.77
C THR A 231 4.65 34.71 -6.49
N TRP A 232 4.85 33.41 -6.73
CA TRP A 232 6.01 32.92 -7.46
C TRP A 232 5.66 31.71 -8.31
N GLN A 233 6.46 31.53 -9.36
CA GLN A 233 6.38 30.40 -10.28
C GLN A 233 7.79 29.88 -10.56
N ALA A 234 7.96 28.57 -10.62
CA ALA A 234 9.21 27.92 -11.02
C ALA A 234 8.93 26.78 -12.01
N TRP A 235 9.79 26.66 -13.03
CA TRP A 235 9.72 25.68 -14.09
C TRP A 235 10.87 24.71 -13.95
N LEU A 236 10.59 23.41 -14.06
CA LEU A 236 11.61 22.37 -14.08
C LEU A 236 12.44 22.50 -15.37
N CYS A 237 13.75 22.40 -15.24
CA CYS A 237 14.69 22.32 -16.35
C CYS A 237 15.61 21.12 -16.12
N GLY A 238 15.90 20.38 -17.19
CA GLY A 238 16.80 19.23 -17.15
C GLY A 238 18.24 19.61 -16.84
N ASP A 239 18.67 20.80 -17.28
CA ASP A 239 20.02 21.31 -17.06
C ASP A 239 20.09 22.84 -16.95
N ARG A 240 21.30 23.36 -16.83
CA ARG A 240 21.59 24.79 -16.71
C ARG A 240 21.30 25.56 -18.00
N GLU A 241 21.54 24.98 -19.18
CA GLU A 241 21.35 25.66 -20.46
C GLU A 241 19.86 25.86 -20.74
N GLU A 242 19.06 24.83 -20.48
CA GLU A 242 17.61 24.90 -20.55
C GLU A 242 17.07 25.93 -19.55
N ALA A 243 17.58 25.97 -18.31
CA ALA A 243 17.19 26.97 -17.33
C ALA A 243 17.52 28.41 -17.78
N LEU A 244 18.66 28.61 -18.47
CA LEU A 244 19.04 29.90 -19.03
C LEU A 244 18.13 30.31 -20.18
N ALA A 245 17.83 29.38 -21.10
CA ALA A 245 16.90 29.60 -22.19
C ALA A 245 15.51 29.96 -21.66
N LYS A 246 15.01 29.20 -20.68
CA LYS A 246 13.70 29.43 -20.06
C LYS A 246 13.63 30.76 -19.32
N ARG A 247 14.70 31.15 -18.62
CA ARG A 247 14.81 32.48 -18.00
C ARG A 247 14.68 33.60 -19.03
N ARG A 248 15.36 33.50 -20.19
CA ARG A 248 15.28 34.49 -21.27
C ARG A 248 13.87 34.57 -21.86
N GLU A 249 13.23 33.42 -22.10
CA GLU A 249 11.84 33.33 -22.56
C GLU A 249 10.90 34.07 -21.60
N MET A 250 11.01 33.82 -20.30
CA MET A 250 10.17 34.45 -19.29
C MET A 250 10.45 35.95 -19.15
N ALA A 251 11.72 36.36 -19.21
CA ALA A 251 12.09 37.76 -19.16
C ALA A 251 11.45 38.54 -20.33
N ALA A 252 11.50 37.98 -21.55
CA ALA A 252 10.82 38.54 -22.71
C ALA A 252 9.29 38.54 -22.54
N ARG A 253 8.70 37.42 -22.10
CA ARG A 253 7.24 37.26 -21.91
C ARG A 253 6.66 38.28 -20.95
N TYR A 254 7.36 38.58 -19.86
CA TYR A 254 6.86 39.48 -18.83
C TYR A 254 7.45 40.89 -18.91
N GLY A 255 8.23 41.21 -19.95
CA GLY A 255 8.86 42.53 -20.12
C GLY A 255 9.89 42.87 -19.04
N TYR A 256 10.51 41.86 -18.43
CA TYR A 256 11.56 42.02 -17.45
C TYR A 256 12.90 42.21 -18.18
N ARG A 257 13.45 43.43 -18.12
CA ARG A 257 14.74 43.78 -18.74
C ARG A 257 15.90 43.60 -17.76
#